data_AF-A0A224VDA1-F1
#
_entry.id   AF-A0A224VDA1-F1
#
_cell.length_a   1.000
_cell.length_b   1.000
_cell.length_c   1.000
_cell.angle_alpha   90.00
_cell.angle_beta   90.00
_cell.angle_gamma   90.00
#
_symmetry.space_group_name_H-M   'P 1'
#
loop_
_entity.id
_entity.type
_entity.pdbx_description
1 polymer ?
#
loop_
_entity_poly.entity_id
_entity_poly.type
_entity_poly.pdbx_seq_one_letter_code
_entity_poly.pdbx_strand_id
1 'polypeptide(L)' 'MSMQQLRDRMIQYLTITVPLAGLIVSIPGMGYFVWWDGDHSTGALIYSLIPFAMGVLISIPGWIWKRAAHKHDHM' A
#
# COMPACT_ATOMS: atom_id res chain seq x y z
N MET A 1 -11.80 4.75 23.29
CA MET A 1 -11.24 3.84 22.27
C MET A 1 -10.39 2.83 22.99
N SER A 2 -10.65 1.52 22.83
CA SER A 2 -9.84 0.50 23.51
C SER A 2 -8.51 0.27 22.78
N MET A 3 -7.51 -0.29 23.48
CA MET A 3 -6.22 -0.60 22.86
C MET A 3 -6.34 -1.63 21.72
N GLN A 4 -7.30 -2.56 21.81
CA GLN A 4 -7.62 -3.48 20.70
C GLN A 4 -8.14 -2.73 19.47
N GLN A 5 -9.06 -1.79 19.64
CA GLN A 5 -9.58 -0.98 18.53
C GLN A 5 -8.48 -0.15 17.86
N LEU A 6 -7.51 0.36 18.62
CA LEU A 6 -6.38 1.11 18.08
C LEU A 6 -5.45 0.22 17.27
N ARG A 7 -5.08 -0.94 17.82
CA ARG A 7 -4.28 -1.98 17.14
C ARG A 7 -4.92 -2.38 15.81
N ASP A 8 -6.22 -2.68 15.81
CA ASP A 8 -6.91 -3.18 14.61
C ASP A 8 -6.98 -2.10 13.52
N ARG A 9 -7.18 -0.83 13.90
CA ARG A 9 -7.11 0.30 12.95
C ARG A 9 -5.70 0.51 12.39
N MET A 10 -4.66 0.39 13.21
CA MET A 10 -3.28 0.51 12.74
C MET A 10 -2.92 -0.62 11.76
N ILE A 11 -3.30 -1.85 12.08
CA ILE A 11 -3.12 -3.00 11.19
C ILE A 11 -3.86 -2.78 9.88
N GLN A 12 -5.12 -2.32 9.93
CA GLN A 12 -5.91 -2.02 8.73
C GLN A 12 -5.26 -0.92 7.88
N TYR A 13 -4.74 0.14 8.51
CA TYR A 13 -4.06 1.22 7.81
C TYR A 13 -2.84 0.71 7.04
N LEU A 14 -1.99 -0.08 7.71
CA LEU A 14 -0.80 -0.71 7.11
C LEU A 14 -1.17 -1.70 5.99
N THR A 15 -2.22 -2.49 6.17
CA THR A 15 -2.56 -3.57 5.24
C THR A 15 -3.38 -3.15 4.03
N ILE A 16 -4.15 -2.06 4.13
CA ILE A 16 -5.10 -1.65 3.10
C ILE A 16 -4.85 -0.20 2.66
N THR A 17 -4.84 0.74 3.60
CA THR A 17 -4.80 2.17 3.26
C THR A 17 -3.48 2.55 2.57
N VAL A 18 -2.35 2.08 3.08
CA VAL A 18 -1.03 2.35 2.50
C VAL A 18 -0.88 1.84 1.05
N PRO A 19 -1.15 0.55 0.73
CA PRO A 19 -1.06 0.09 -0.65
C PRO A 19 -2.08 0.75 -1.58
N LEU A 20 -3.30 1.06 -1.09
CA LEU A 20 -4.30 1.78 -1.87
C LEU A 20 -3.85 3.21 -2.20
N ALA A 21 -3.26 3.93 -1.25
CA ALA A 21 -2.69 5.25 -1.49
C ALA A 21 -1.55 5.20 -2.51
N GLY A 22 -0.67 4.19 -2.42
CA GLY A 22 0.37 3.95 -3.41
C GLY A 22 -0.20 3.76 -4.82
N LEU A 23 -1.28 2.98 -4.95
CA LEU A 23 -1.97 2.79 -6.22
C LEU A 23 -2.56 4.10 -6.77
N ILE A 24 -3.22 4.89 -5.92
CA ILE A 24 -3.82 6.17 -6.29
C ILE A 24 -2.76 7.15 -6.78
N VAL A 25 -1.55 7.14 -6.24
CA VAL A 25 -0.44 8.00 -6.68
C VAL A 25 0.20 7.47 -7.97
N SER A 26 0.30 6.15 -8.12
CA SER A 26 0.89 5.52 -9.31
C SER A 26 0.08 5.78 -10.60
N ILE A 27 -1.25 5.84 -10.51
CA ILE A 27 -2.12 6.05 -11.69
C ILE A 27 -1.89 7.42 -12.37
N PRO A 28 -1.93 8.57 -11.66
CA PRO A 28 -1.53 9.86 -12.21
C PRO A 28 -0.08 9.90 -12.67
N GLY A 29 0.83 9.20 -11.98
CA GLY A 29 2.22 9.07 -12.40
C GLY A 29 2.34 8.46 -13.79
N MET A 30 1.62 7.37 -14.05
CA MET A 30 1.52 6.78 -15.39
C MET A 30 0.92 7.77 -16.40
N GLY A 31 -0.17 8.46 -16.04
CA GLY A 31 -0.80 9.46 -16.89
C GLY A 31 0.13 10.61 -17.25
N TYR A 32 0.97 11.07 -16.33
CA TYR A 32 1.98 12.09 -16.57
C TYR A 32 2.99 11.64 -17.63
N PHE A 33 3.60 10.47 -17.47
CA PHE A 33 4.61 9.99 -18.42
C PHE A 33 4.00 9.68 -19.80
N VAL A 34 2.85 9.01 -19.84
CA VAL A 34 2.22 8.59 -21.10
C VAL A 34 1.61 9.76 -21.88
N TRP A 35 0.91 10.69 -21.21
CA TRP A 35 0.18 11.76 -21.90
C TRP A 35 0.85 13.12 -21.87
N TRP A 36 1.51 13.50 -20.77
CA TRP A 36 2.06 14.86 -20.63
C TRP A 36 3.51 14.94 -21.12
N ASP A 37 4.36 14.03 -20.65
CA ASP A 37 5.78 13.98 -21.00
C ASP A 37 6.01 13.27 -22.35
N GLY A 38 5.11 12.35 -22.71
CA GLY A 38 5.22 11.52 -23.91
C GLY A 38 6.31 10.44 -23.81
N ASP A 39 6.91 10.25 -22.63
CA ASP A 39 7.90 9.20 -22.38
C ASP A 39 7.20 7.86 -22.10
N HIS A 40 7.30 6.96 -23.08
CA HIS A 40 6.77 5.60 -23.02
C HIS A 40 7.85 4.57 -22.66
N SER A 41 9.02 5.03 -22.19
CA SER A 41 10.09 4.14 -21.82
C SER A 41 9.67 3.19 -20.70
N THR A 42 10.16 1.96 -20.76
CA THR A 42 9.94 0.96 -19.71
C THR A 42 10.41 1.48 -18.35
N GLY A 43 11.44 2.32 -18.32
CA GLY A 43 11.96 2.95 -17.11
C GLY A 43 10.95 3.90 -16.46
N ALA A 44 10.34 4.81 -17.23
CA ALA A 44 9.33 5.74 -16.74
C ALA A 44 8.08 5.02 -16.22
N LEU A 45 7.64 3.98 -16.93
CA LEU A 45 6.52 3.15 -16.51
C LEU A 45 6.81 2.40 -15.20
N ILE A 46 8.00 1.81 -15.06
CA ILE A 46 8.40 1.16 -13.80
C ILE A 46 8.49 2.19 -12.67
N TYR A 47 9.06 3.35 -12.93
CA TYR A 47 9.19 4.42 -11.92
C TYR A 47 7.82 4.86 -11.38
N SER A 48 6.82 5.00 -12.25
CA SER A 48 5.46 5.36 -11.87
C SER A 48 4.78 4.30 -10.98
N LEU A 49 5.22 3.04 -11.02
CA LEU A 49 4.68 1.94 -10.21
C LEU A 49 5.37 1.77 -8.85
N ILE A 50 6.49 2.45 -8.61
CA ILE A 50 7.24 2.37 -7.35
C ILE A 50 6.36 2.70 -6.12
N PRO A 51 5.52 3.76 -6.11
CA PRO A 51 4.65 4.06 -4.98
C PRO A 51 3.73 2.89 -4.60
N PHE A 52 3.12 2.25 -5.60
CA PHE A 52 2.30 1.06 -5.36
C PHE A 52 3.12 -0.12 -4.84
N ALA A 53 4.25 -0.45 -5.49
CA ALA A 53 5.11 -1.55 -5.08
C ALA A 53 5.62 -1.39 -3.64
N MET A 54 6.07 -0.18 -3.28
CA MET A 54 6.50 0.15 -1.92
C MET A 54 5.33 0.06 -0.92
N GLY A 55 4.15 0.54 -1.29
CA GLY A 55 2.96 0.42 -0.47
C GLY A 55 2.60 -1.04 -0.17
N VAL A 56 2.73 -1.94 -1.16
CA VAL A 56 2.54 -3.38 -0.98
C VAL A 56 3.62 -3.96 -0.06
N LEU A 57 4.90 -3.63 -0.24
CA LEU A 57 5.97 -4.13 0.63
C LEU A 57 5.77 -3.73 2.10
N ILE A 58 5.34 -2.48 2.35
CA ILE A 58 5.02 -1.99 3.69
C ILE A 58 3.82 -2.73 4.31
N SER A 59 2.91 -3.24 3.48
CA SER A 59 1.72 -3.97 3.96
C SER A 59 2.02 -5.40 4.46
N ILE A 60 3.16 -5.99 4.07
CA ILE A 60 3.52 -7.38 4.41
C ILE A 60 3.62 -7.60 5.93
N PRO A 61 4.38 -6.80 6.71
CA PRO A 61 4.37 -6.91 8.17
C PRO A 61 2.97 -6.77 8.77
N GLY A 62 2.15 -5.87 8.21
CA GLY A 62 0.77 -5.67 8.65
C GLY A 62 -0.09 -6.94 8.52
N TRP A 63 0.06 -7.71 7.43
CA TRP A 63 -0.67 -8.97 7.26
C TRP A 63 -0.24 -10.04 8.25
N ILE A 64 1.06 -10.10 8.58
CA ILE A 64 1.60 -11.00 9.60
C ILE A 64 1.00 -10.65 10.96
N TRP A 65 0.99 -9.36 11.32
CA TRP A 65 0.39 -8.90 12.58
C TRP A 65 -1.11 -9.11 12.64
N LYS A 66 -1.84 -8.94 11.53
CA LYS A 66 -3.28 -9.26 11.45
C LYS A 66 -3.55 -10.72 11.79
N ARG A 67 -2.76 -11.64 11.23
CA ARG A 67 -2.88 -13.09 11.52
C ARG A 67 -2.56 -13.41 12.97
N ALA A 68 -1.51 -12.78 13.53
CA ALA A 68 -1.12 -12.99 14.92
C ALA A 68 -2.19 -12.48 15.91
N ALA A 69 -2.75 -11.29 15.66
CA ALA A 69 -3.82 -10.71 16.48
C ALA A 69 -5.08 -11.60 16.46
N HIS A 70 -5.50 -12.05 15.28
CA HIS A 70 -6.63 -12.96 15.14
C HIS A 70 -6.41 -14.29 15.87
N LYS A 71 -5.17 -14.79 15.94
CA LYS A 71 -4.86 -16.00 16.71
C LYS A 71 -5.02 -15.77 18.22
N HIS A 72 -4.56 -14.62 18.71
CA HIS A 72 -4.65 -14.27 20.14
C HIS A 72 -6.08 -13.97 20.62
N ASP A 73 -6.89 -13.34 19.78
CA ASP A 73 -8.26 -12.96 20.17
C ASP A 73 -9.24 -14.16 20.15
N HIS A 74 -8.84 -15.29 19.56
CA HIS A 74 -9.63 -16.53 19.42
C HIS A 74 -9.04 -17.74 20.18
N MET A 75 -8.08 -17.51 21.07
CA MET A 75 -7.58 -18.47 22.07
C MET A 75 -8.19 -18.19 23.43
#